data_AF-A0AAV1LWX5-F1
#
_entry.id   AF-A0AAV1LWX5-F1
#
_cell.length_a   1.000
_cell.length_b   1.000
_cell.length_c   1.000
_cell.angle_alpha   90.00
_cell.angle_beta   90.00
_cell.angle_gamma   90.00
#
_symmetry.space_group_name_H-M   'P 1'
#
loop_
_entity.id
_entity.type
_entity.pdbx_description
1 polymer ?
#
loop_
_entity_poly.entity_id
_entity_poly.type
_entity_poly.pdbx_seq_one_letter_code
_entity_poly.pdbx_strand_id
1 'polypeptide(L)'
;MNSLADDTFSYVLNPNNVLEDDVVRAFHEKLSRHTSFRPREVSLFRFPELIEPVPPNESHLQIIYDGDVGSIGHWSCIYYINGILRVYNSLYNCLKPTQKTYINALFPYLAEFNIQFPSVQSQLNAIDCGLYAIAFATYLALKMNPSLHNYVQEMMRSHLRCMILSNDFLPFQSTARPVN
;
A
#
# COMPACT_ATOMS: atom_id res chain seq x y z
N MET A 1 -20.65 17.91 12.28
CA MET A 1 -19.83 17.59 11.09
C MET A 1 -18.40 17.43 11.57
N ASN A 2 -17.78 16.28 11.25
CA ASN A 2 -16.61 15.71 11.94
C ASN A 2 -15.34 16.57 11.85
N SER A 3 -14.87 17.12 12.97
CA SER A 3 -13.54 17.77 13.06
C SER A 3 -12.40 16.81 12.72
N LEU A 4 -12.56 15.52 13.02
CA LEU A 4 -11.56 14.48 12.74
C LEU A 4 -11.30 14.31 11.23
N ALA A 5 -12.34 14.51 10.41
CA ALA A 5 -12.20 14.37 8.96
C ALA A 5 -11.36 15.53 8.40
N ASP A 6 -11.70 16.78 8.78
CA ASP A 6 -11.00 17.98 8.33
C ASP A 6 -9.51 18.01 8.73
N ASP A 7 -9.16 17.50 9.91
CA ASP A 7 -7.78 17.40 10.39
C ASP A 7 -6.97 16.37 9.59
N THR A 8 -7.52 15.16 9.35
CA THR A 8 -6.88 14.15 8.49
C THR A 8 -6.69 14.66 7.06
N PHE A 9 -7.60 15.47 6.52
CA PHE A 9 -7.49 16.01 5.16
C PHE A 9 -6.41 17.07 5.03
N SER A 10 -6.31 17.97 6.01
CA SER A 10 -5.24 18.96 6.07
C SER A 10 -3.88 18.26 6.21
N TYR A 11 -3.84 17.15 6.95
CA TYR A 11 -2.66 16.32 7.12
C TYR A 11 -2.18 15.67 5.81
N VAL A 12 -3.08 15.04 5.04
CA VAL A 12 -2.72 14.39 3.75
C VAL A 12 -2.15 15.39 2.75
N LEU A 13 -2.71 16.60 2.71
CA LEU A 13 -2.27 17.65 1.77
C LEU A 13 -0.92 18.26 2.13
N ASN A 14 -0.48 18.18 3.38
CA ASN A 14 0.81 18.74 3.77
C ASN A 14 1.95 17.91 3.14
N PRO A 15 2.75 18.50 2.24
CA PRO A 15 3.80 17.78 1.52
C PRO A 15 4.95 17.35 2.42
N ASN A 16 5.01 17.76 3.69
CA ASN A 16 6.03 17.37 4.64
C ASN A 16 5.61 16.19 5.54
N ASN A 17 4.35 15.74 5.45
CA ASN A 17 3.83 14.69 6.31
C ASN A 17 4.01 13.31 5.67
N VAL A 18 4.52 12.35 6.43
CA VAL A 18 4.40 10.92 6.10
C VAL A 18 2.93 10.50 6.20
N LEU A 19 2.48 9.50 5.44
CA LEU A 19 1.14 8.99 5.67
C LEU A 19 1.08 8.15 6.96
N GLU A 20 0.04 8.37 7.76
CA GLU A 20 -0.21 7.66 9.01
C GLU A 20 -1.18 6.48 8.83
N ASP A 21 -1.24 5.62 9.86
CA ASP A 21 -2.11 4.44 9.93
C ASP A 21 -3.57 4.78 9.56
N ASP A 22 -4.07 5.95 9.97
CA ASP A 22 -5.46 6.38 9.71
C ASP A 22 -5.75 6.62 8.23
N VAL A 23 -4.78 7.17 7.49
CA VAL A 23 -4.91 7.39 6.04
C VAL A 23 -4.89 6.05 5.31
N VAL A 24 -4.00 5.14 5.72
CA VAL A 24 -3.91 3.79 5.14
C VAL A 24 -5.18 3.00 5.45
N ARG A 25 -5.74 3.12 6.66
CA ARG A 25 -7.01 2.49 7.04
C ARG A 25 -8.17 3.02 6.21
N ALA A 26 -8.26 4.35 6.02
CA ALA A 26 -9.28 4.95 5.16
C ALA A 26 -9.20 4.43 3.71
N PHE A 27 -7.98 4.25 3.19
CA PHE A 27 -7.78 3.60 1.89
C PHE A 27 -8.19 2.12 1.89
N HIS A 28 -7.85 1.34 2.93
CA HIS A 28 -8.27 -0.06 3.05
C HIS A 28 -9.79 -0.22 3.06
N GLU A 29 -10.51 0.70 3.71
CA GLU A 29 -11.96 0.73 3.66
C GLU A 29 -12.47 1.02 2.24
N LYS A 30 -11.86 1.95 1.50
CA LYS A 30 -12.19 2.19 0.08
C LYS A 30 -11.94 0.96 -0.77
N LEU A 31 -10.76 0.35 -0.63
CA LEU A 31 -10.41 -0.87 -1.33
C LEU A 31 -11.46 -1.98 -1.09
N SER A 32 -11.88 -2.16 0.17
CA SER A 32 -12.88 -3.17 0.54
C SER A 32 -14.28 -2.88 -0.01
N ARG A 33 -14.67 -1.61 -0.10
CA ARG A 33 -15.97 -1.19 -0.68
C ARG A 33 -16.03 -1.35 -2.19
N HIS A 34 -14.91 -1.16 -2.89
CA HIS A 34 -14.87 -1.14 -4.36
C HIS A 34 -14.36 -2.43 -5.00
N THR A 35 -13.84 -3.37 -4.22
CA THR A 35 -13.23 -4.61 -4.73
C THR A 35 -13.56 -5.83 -3.88
N SER A 36 -13.10 -7.00 -4.32
CA SER A 36 -13.15 -8.23 -3.53
C SER A 36 -12.03 -8.34 -2.49
N PHE A 37 -11.03 -7.46 -2.51
CA PHE A 37 -9.92 -7.52 -1.56
C PHE A 37 -10.38 -7.15 -0.15
N ARG A 38 -9.86 -7.87 0.84
CA ARG A 38 -10.15 -7.67 2.27
C ARG A 38 -8.82 -7.52 3.02
N PRO A 39 -8.19 -6.33 2.96
CA PRO A 39 -6.97 -6.06 3.72
C PRO A 39 -7.21 -6.28 5.23
N ARG A 40 -6.16 -6.68 5.92
CA ARG A 40 -6.11 -6.77 7.38
C ARG A 40 -5.84 -5.39 7.98
N GLU A 41 -6.31 -5.21 9.21
CA GLU A 41 -6.10 -3.97 9.98
C GLU A 41 -4.63 -3.56 10.00
N VAL A 42 -4.39 -2.28 9.70
CA VAL A 42 -3.06 -1.72 9.50
C VAL A 42 -2.16 -1.96 10.70
N SER A 43 -2.68 -1.79 11.92
CA SER A 43 -1.92 -1.90 13.17
C SER A 43 -1.48 -3.32 13.53
N LEU A 44 -1.94 -4.36 12.82
CA LEU A 44 -1.60 -5.75 13.11
C LEU A 44 -0.12 -6.09 12.86
N PHE A 45 0.66 -5.20 12.22
CA PHE A 45 2.11 -5.35 12.18
C PHE A 45 2.77 -5.37 13.56
N ARG A 46 2.11 -4.79 14.57
CA ARG A 46 2.54 -4.82 15.97
C ARG A 46 2.16 -6.12 16.70
N PHE A 47 1.20 -6.87 16.15
CA PHE A 47 0.58 -8.05 16.78
C PHE A 47 0.44 -9.19 15.75
N PRO A 48 1.55 -9.71 15.19
CA PRO A 48 1.51 -10.69 14.12
C PRO A 48 0.77 -11.97 14.48
N GLU A 49 0.70 -12.33 15.77
CA GLU A 49 -0.05 -13.46 16.30
C GLU A 49 -1.57 -13.33 16.15
N LEU A 50 -2.09 -12.11 15.93
CA LEU A 50 -3.52 -11.84 15.73
C LEU A 50 -3.89 -11.81 14.23
N ILE A 51 -2.93 -11.99 13.33
CA ILE A 51 -3.18 -11.96 11.89
C ILE A 51 -3.84 -13.27 11.46
N GLU A 52 -5.07 -13.17 10.96
CA GLU A 52 -5.74 -14.28 10.31
C GLU A 52 -5.08 -14.59 8.95
N PRO A 53 -4.56 -15.82 8.74
CA PRO A 53 -3.95 -16.22 7.48
C PRO A 53 -4.90 -16.08 6.29
N VAL A 54 -4.35 -15.78 5.13
CA VAL A 54 -5.09 -15.76 3.85
C VAL A 54 -5.04 -17.15 3.23
N PRO A 55 -6.17 -17.75 2.83
CA PRO A 55 -6.19 -19.04 2.14
C PRO A 55 -5.32 -19.05 0.85
N PRO A 56 -4.58 -20.14 0.54
CA PRO A 56 -3.70 -20.23 -0.63
C PRO A 56 -4.36 -19.96 -1.99
N ASN A 57 -5.67 -20.13 -2.08
CA ASN A 57 -6.46 -19.95 -3.30
C ASN A 57 -7.12 -18.57 -3.38
N GLU A 58 -6.95 -17.71 -2.38
CA GLU A 58 -7.53 -16.37 -2.36
C GLU A 58 -6.49 -15.31 -2.74
N SER A 59 -6.88 -14.40 -3.64
CA SER A 59 -6.03 -13.25 -3.95
C SER A 59 -6.12 -12.22 -2.83
N HIS A 60 -5.00 -11.59 -2.49
CA HIS A 60 -4.93 -10.62 -1.40
C HIS A 60 -4.09 -9.41 -1.77
N LEU A 61 -4.49 -8.25 -1.26
CA LEU A 61 -3.84 -6.97 -1.50
C LEU A 61 -3.79 -6.22 -0.17
N GLN A 62 -2.58 -5.83 0.25
CA GLN A 62 -2.35 -5.25 1.57
C GLN A 62 -1.28 -4.17 1.50
N ILE A 63 -1.44 -3.13 2.30
CA ILE A 63 -0.37 -2.18 2.59
C ILE A 63 0.30 -2.64 3.90
N ILE A 64 1.62 -2.80 3.88
CA ILE A 64 2.41 -3.24 5.03
C ILE A 64 3.45 -2.19 5.42
N TYR A 65 3.87 -2.23 6.68
CA TYR A 65 4.81 -1.28 7.29
C TYR A 65 6.03 -2.02 7.83
N ASP A 66 7.21 -1.39 7.80
CA ASP A 66 8.43 -1.93 8.40
C ASP A 66 8.90 -1.24 9.69
N GLY A 67 8.24 -0.16 10.11
CA GLY A 67 8.68 0.62 11.25
C GLY A 67 8.35 -0.03 12.58
N ASP A 68 8.98 0.51 13.62
CA ASP A 68 8.79 0.14 15.02
C ASP A 68 8.32 1.35 15.85
N VAL A 69 7.91 1.12 17.09
CA VAL A 69 7.49 2.14 18.06
C VAL A 69 8.57 3.22 18.19
N GLY A 70 8.21 4.47 17.87
CA GLY A 70 9.13 5.62 17.94
C GLY A 70 10.06 5.79 16.74
N SER A 71 9.88 5.02 15.66
CA SER A 71 10.65 5.16 14.42
C SER A 71 9.76 5.45 13.22
N ILE A 72 10.29 6.24 12.27
CA ILE A 72 9.69 6.40 10.95
C ILE A 72 10.06 5.18 10.12
N GLY A 73 9.05 4.41 9.74
CA GLY A 73 9.17 3.27 8.85
C GLY A 73 8.73 3.61 7.43
N HIS A 74 8.50 2.56 6.67
CA HIS A 74 8.28 2.58 5.24
C HIS A 74 7.07 1.73 4.88
N TRP A 75 6.16 2.33 4.12
CA TRP A 75 4.99 1.67 3.59
C TRP A 75 5.31 0.96 2.27
N SER A 76 4.84 -0.28 2.12
CA SER A 76 4.95 -1.08 0.91
C SER A 76 3.61 -1.71 0.56
N CYS A 77 3.39 -2.00 -0.72
CA CYS A 77 2.20 -2.72 -1.18
C CYS A 77 2.56 -4.17 -1.47
N ILE A 78 1.81 -5.13 -0.93
CA ILE A 78 1.94 -6.54 -1.28
C ILE A 78 0.69 -7.03 -2.00
N TYR A 79 0.91 -7.87 -3.00
CA TYR A 79 -0.15 -8.44 -3.81
C TYR A 79 0.10 -9.92 -4.03
N TYR A 80 -0.75 -10.74 -3.41
CA TYR A 80 -0.73 -12.18 -3.50
C TYR A 80 -1.78 -12.63 -4.51
N ILE A 81 -1.34 -13.36 -5.54
CA ILE A 81 -2.23 -13.96 -6.53
C ILE A 81 -1.58 -15.20 -7.12
N ASN A 82 -2.36 -16.28 -7.26
CA ASN A 82 -1.94 -17.55 -7.86
C ASN A 82 -0.64 -18.11 -7.25
N GLY A 83 -0.52 -18.12 -5.92
CA GLY A 83 0.66 -18.67 -5.24
C GLY A 83 1.89 -17.76 -5.22
N ILE A 84 1.85 -16.59 -5.84
CA ILE A 84 2.98 -15.66 -5.94
C ILE A 84 2.68 -14.39 -5.15
N LEU A 85 3.60 -14.02 -4.25
CA LEU A 85 3.56 -12.74 -3.54
C LEU A 85 4.45 -11.72 -4.25
N ARG A 86 3.87 -10.61 -4.68
CA ARG A 86 4.62 -9.48 -5.24
C ARG A 86 4.70 -8.36 -4.23
N VAL A 87 5.91 -7.88 -3.97
CA VAL A 87 6.18 -6.75 -3.08
C VAL A 87 6.55 -5.54 -3.92
N TYR A 88 5.66 -4.56 -3.95
CA TYR A 88 5.81 -3.28 -4.64
C TYR A 88 6.31 -2.23 -3.63
N ASN A 89 7.53 -1.76 -3.83
CA ASN A 89 8.22 -0.88 -2.91
C ASN A 89 8.91 0.25 -3.68
N SER A 90 8.68 1.49 -3.26
CA SER A 90 9.16 2.72 -3.90
C SER A 90 10.60 3.13 -3.51
N LEU A 91 11.26 2.43 -2.58
CA LEU A 91 12.62 2.72 -2.14
C LEU A 91 13.59 1.57 -2.38
N TYR A 92 13.21 0.35 -1.99
CA TYR A 92 14.14 -0.78 -1.96
C TYR A 92 13.43 -2.10 -2.30
N ASN A 93 14.17 -3.02 -2.95
CA ASN A 93 13.64 -4.32 -3.37
C ASN A 93 13.99 -5.43 -2.37
N CYS A 94 13.68 -5.21 -1.09
CA CYS A 94 13.89 -6.20 -0.03
C CYS A 94 12.83 -6.07 1.08
N LEU A 95 12.65 -7.15 1.86
CA LEU A 95 11.77 -7.15 3.02
C LEU A 95 12.59 -6.95 4.30
N LYS A 96 12.11 -6.06 5.18
CA LYS A 96 12.65 -5.91 6.54
C LYS A 96 12.11 -6.98 7.50
N PRO A 97 12.76 -7.23 8.65
CA PRO A 97 12.33 -8.25 9.61
C PRO A 97 10.84 -8.14 9.99
N THR A 98 10.34 -6.95 10.33
CA THR A 98 8.93 -6.71 10.68
C THR A 98 7.98 -7.13 9.55
N GLN A 99 8.31 -6.77 8.31
CA GLN A 99 7.52 -7.15 7.14
C GLN A 99 7.57 -8.65 6.88
N LYS A 100 8.73 -9.31 7.07
CA LYS A 100 8.85 -10.77 6.95
C LYS A 100 7.97 -11.47 7.97
N THR A 101 7.98 -11.02 9.22
CA THR A 101 7.11 -11.57 10.28
C THR A 101 5.64 -11.41 9.91
N TYR A 102 5.23 -10.24 9.44
CA TYR A 102 3.86 -10.00 8.99
C TYR A 102 3.45 -10.89 7.82
N ILE A 103 4.30 -11.00 6.80
CA ILE A 103 4.07 -11.84 5.62
C ILE A 103 3.98 -13.31 6.01
N ASN A 104 4.83 -13.79 6.92
CA ASN A 104 4.80 -15.17 7.39
C ASN A 104 3.53 -15.49 8.18
N ALA A 105 2.99 -14.53 8.94
CA ALA A 105 1.71 -14.70 9.61
C ALA A 105 0.54 -14.71 8.62
N LEU A 106 0.59 -13.84 7.60
CA LEU A 106 -0.46 -13.73 6.59
C LEU A 106 -0.47 -14.91 5.60
N PHE A 107 0.72 -15.43 5.25
CA PHE A 107 0.92 -16.50 4.28
C PHE A 107 1.89 -17.58 4.81
N PRO A 108 1.51 -18.36 5.84
CA PRO A 108 2.42 -19.31 6.51
C PRO A 108 2.91 -20.47 5.63
N TYR A 109 2.26 -20.70 4.48
CA TYR A 109 2.61 -21.71 3.48
C TYR A 109 3.52 -21.19 2.36
N LEU A 110 3.81 -19.88 2.32
CA LEU A 110 4.52 -19.26 1.22
C LEU A 110 6.02 -19.54 1.32
N ALA A 111 6.58 -20.20 0.32
CA ALA A 111 8.02 -20.36 0.19
C ALA A 111 8.68 -19.05 -0.29
N GLU A 112 9.90 -18.77 0.19
CA GLU A 112 10.62 -17.52 -0.12
C GLU A 112 10.83 -17.32 -1.64
N PHE A 113 11.03 -18.39 -2.41
CA PHE A 113 11.18 -18.32 -3.88
C PHE A 113 9.91 -17.86 -4.61
N ASN A 114 8.75 -17.86 -3.95
CA ASN A 114 7.50 -17.33 -4.48
C ASN A 114 7.31 -15.83 -4.21
N ILE A 115 8.28 -15.17 -3.57
CA ILE A 115 8.29 -13.73 -3.33
C ILE A 115 9.04 -13.03 -4.46
N GLN A 116 8.38 -12.08 -5.11
CA GLN A 116 8.91 -11.31 -6.23
C GLN A 116 8.92 -9.81 -5.89
N PHE A 117 9.89 -9.09 -6.45
CA PHE A 117 10.00 -7.63 -6.32
C PHE A 117 9.91 -6.99 -7.70
N PRO A 118 8.70 -6.64 -8.19
CA PRO A 118 8.54 -5.98 -9.47
C PRO A 118 9.21 -4.61 -9.50
N SER A 119 9.84 -4.26 -10.62
CA SER A 119 10.36 -2.90 -10.82
C SER A 119 9.23 -1.91 -10.94
N VAL A 120 9.19 -0.89 -10.07
CA VAL A 120 8.22 0.21 -10.10
C VAL A 120 8.94 1.56 -10.07
N GLN A 121 8.20 2.65 -10.23
CA GLN A 121 8.72 3.98 -10.03
C GLN A 121 9.17 4.16 -8.56
N SER A 122 10.39 4.66 -8.37
CA SER A 122 10.88 5.07 -7.06
C SER A 122 10.29 6.41 -6.64
N GLN A 123 10.05 6.59 -5.34
CA GLN A 123 9.64 7.89 -4.79
C GLN A 123 10.77 8.92 -4.88
N LEU A 124 10.43 10.19 -5.06
CA LEU A 124 11.43 11.26 -5.22
C LEU A 124 11.87 11.90 -3.88
N ASN A 125 11.27 11.51 -2.75
CA ASN A 125 11.59 12.05 -1.42
C ASN A 125 11.52 10.95 -0.34
N ALA A 126 11.74 11.29 0.93
CA ALA A 126 11.78 10.32 2.03
C ALA A 126 10.40 9.99 2.65
N ILE A 127 9.32 10.67 2.23
CA ILE A 127 8.05 10.71 2.99
C ILE A 127 6.84 10.20 2.21
N ASP A 128 6.93 10.08 0.89
CA ASP A 128 5.80 9.69 0.02
C ASP A 128 5.63 8.17 -0.13
N CYS A 129 6.33 7.34 0.65
CA CYS A 129 6.24 5.88 0.56
C CYS A 129 4.79 5.36 0.67
N GLY A 130 4.00 5.95 1.57
CA GLY A 130 2.58 5.63 1.71
C GLY A 130 1.75 5.97 0.47
N LEU A 131 2.05 7.10 -0.19
CA LEU A 131 1.34 7.50 -1.42
C LEU A 131 1.62 6.53 -2.55
N TYR A 132 2.88 6.14 -2.73
CA TYR A 132 3.27 5.17 -3.75
C TYR A 132 2.68 3.79 -3.46
N ALA A 133 2.73 3.31 -2.22
CA ALA A 133 2.11 2.04 -1.83
C ALA A 133 0.60 2.03 -2.15
N ILE A 134 -0.13 3.12 -1.82
CA ILE A 134 -1.55 3.26 -2.16
C ILE A 134 -1.79 3.32 -3.67
N ALA A 135 -0.94 4.04 -4.42
CA ALA A 135 -1.08 4.13 -5.88
C ALA A 135 -0.83 2.79 -6.57
N PHE A 136 0.17 2.02 -6.13
CA PHE A 136 0.42 0.65 -6.59
C PHE A 136 -0.79 -0.24 -6.29
N ALA A 137 -1.30 -0.21 -5.06
CA ALA A 137 -2.47 -0.99 -4.67
C ALA A 137 -3.71 -0.62 -5.50
N THR A 138 -3.95 0.66 -5.73
CA THR A 138 -5.06 1.15 -6.57
C THR A 138 -4.97 0.58 -7.99
N TYR A 139 -3.79 0.61 -8.60
CA TYR A 139 -3.58 0.06 -9.94
C TYR A 139 -3.83 -1.44 -9.99
N LEU A 140 -3.27 -2.19 -9.03
CA LEU A 140 -3.45 -3.65 -8.94
C LEU A 140 -4.93 -4.02 -8.73
N ALA A 141 -5.62 -3.28 -7.86
CA ALA A 141 -7.05 -3.41 -7.62
C ALA A 141 -7.88 -3.20 -8.90
N LEU A 142 -7.45 -2.29 -9.77
CA LEU A 142 -8.04 -2.00 -11.08
C LEU A 142 -7.49 -2.88 -12.21
N LYS A 143 -6.75 -3.95 -11.88
CA LYS A 143 -6.12 -4.89 -12.83
C LYS A 143 -5.12 -4.23 -13.79
N MET A 144 -4.50 -3.14 -13.36
CA MET A 144 -3.41 -2.45 -14.05
C MET A 144 -2.06 -2.85 -13.44
N ASN A 145 -1.00 -2.85 -14.24
CA ASN A 145 0.35 -3.21 -13.77
C ASN A 145 1.14 -1.95 -13.37
N PRO A 146 1.42 -1.69 -12.08
CA PRO A 146 2.17 -0.51 -11.63
C PRO A 146 3.55 -0.35 -12.28
N SER A 147 4.19 -1.44 -12.68
CA SER A 147 5.51 -1.42 -13.33
C SER A 147 5.54 -0.70 -14.67
N LEU A 148 4.37 -0.51 -15.30
CA LEU A 148 4.22 0.13 -16.61
C LEU A 148 3.89 1.63 -16.52
N HIS A 149 3.91 2.22 -15.32
CA HIS A 149 3.45 3.58 -15.11
C HIS A 149 4.43 4.42 -14.28
N ASN A 150 4.54 5.70 -14.66
CA ASN A 150 5.16 6.74 -13.87
C ASN A 150 4.07 7.71 -13.38
N TYR A 151 3.79 7.66 -12.09
CA TYR A 151 2.87 8.54 -11.38
C TYR A 151 3.37 10.00 -11.39
N VAL A 152 2.40 10.91 -11.54
CA VAL A 152 2.59 12.36 -11.44
C VAL A 152 2.58 12.74 -9.96
N GLN A 153 3.76 12.74 -9.31
CA GLN A 153 3.90 12.77 -7.85
C GLN A 153 3.22 13.99 -7.21
N GLU A 154 3.33 15.15 -7.84
CA GLU A 154 2.73 16.42 -7.40
C GLU A 154 1.21 16.37 -7.31
N MET A 155 0.56 15.46 -8.04
CA MET A 155 -0.89 15.26 -8.04
C MET A 155 -1.35 14.15 -7.08
N MET A 156 -0.43 13.35 -6.52
CA MET A 156 -0.81 12.16 -5.76
C MET A 156 -1.54 12.50 -4.45
N ARG A 157 -1.09 13.51 -3.71
CA ARG A 157 -1.73 13.91 -2.43
C ARG A 157 -3.14 14.44 -2.62
N SER A 158 -3.34 15.30 -3.61
CA SER A 158 -4.65 15.85 -3.95
C SER A 158 -5.59 14.74 -4.45
N HIS A 159 -5.09 13.84 -5.28
CA HIS A 159 -5.83 12.66 -5.74
C HIS A 159 -6.24 11.74 -4.58
N LEU A 160 -5.31 11.40 -3.69
CA LEU A 160 -5.60 10.57 -2.51
C LEU A 160 -6.68 11.21 -1.63
N ARG A 161 -6.57 12.51 -1.37
CA ARG A 161 -7.60 13.24 -0.62
C ARG A 161 -8.96 13.13 -1.31
N CYS A 162 -9.03 13.36 -2.62
CA CYS A 162 -10.28 13.23 -3.38
C CYS A 162 -10.84 11.80 -3.32
N MET A 163 -9.99 10.77 -3.45
CA MET A 163 -10.40 9.37 -3.35
C MET A 163 -10.97 9.02 -1.98
N ILE A 164 -10.37 9.51 -0.90
CA ILE A 164 -10.85 9.27 0.46
C ILE A 164 -12.22 9.95 0.67
N LEU A 165 -12.38 11.18 0.16
CA LEU A 165 -13.56 12.02 0.35
C LEU A 165 -14.75 11.65 -0.54
N SER A 166 -14.49 11.26 -1.78
CA SER A 166 -15.52 10.92 -2.77
C SER A 166 -15.87 9.43 -2.70
N ASN A 167 -16.89 8.98 -3.42
CA ASN A 167 -17.14 7.56 -3.61
C ASN A 167 -16.34 6.97 -4.80
N ASP A 168 -15.34 7.69 -5.30
CA ASP A 168 -14.61 7.28 -6.49
C ASP A 168 -13.36 6.49 -6.12
N PHE A 169 -13.14 5.39 -6.85
CA PHE A 169 -11.94 4.56 -6.75
C PHE A 169 -11.26 4.53 -8.12
N LEU A 170 -10.52 5.61 -8.41
CA LEU A 170 -9.93 5.87 -9.72
C LEU A 170 -8.40 5.76 -9.69
N PRO A 171 -7.78 5.35 -10.80
CA PRO A 171 -6.33 5.27 -10.88
C PRO A 171 -5.73 6.66 -10.69
N PHE A 172 -4.61 6.72 -9.96
CA PHE A 172 -3.75 7.90 -9.90
C PHE A 172 -3.27 8.29 -11.29
N GLN A 173 -3.14 9.59 -11.56
CA GLN A 173 -2.61 10.09 -12.82
C GLN A 173 -1.18 9.57 -13.05
N SER A 174 -0.92 9.07 -14.26
CA SER A 174 0.40 8.57 -14.66
C SER A 174 0.64 8.75 -16.16
N THR A 175 1.90 8.60 -16.56
CA THR A 175 2.31 8.38 -17.95
C THR A 175 2.84 6.96 -18.11
N ALA A 176 2.90 6.47 -19.35
CA ALA A 176 3.52 5.18 -19.63
C ALA A 176 5.00 5.21 -19.23
N ARG A 177 5.45 4.19 -18.51
CA ARG A 177 6.86 4.03 -18.19
C ARG A 177 7.60 3.54 -19.45
N PRO A 178 8.71 4.17 -19.85
CA PRO A 178 9.53 3.67 -20.94
C PRO A 178 9.96 2.23 -20.65
N VAL A 179 9.79 1.35 -21.64
CA VAL A 179 10.38 0.02 -21.60
C VAL A 179 11.84 0.21 -21.99
N ASN A 180 12.74 0.09 -21.01
CA ASN A 180 14.19 0.00 -21.27
C ASN A 180 14.55 -1.41 -21.70
#